data_AF-A0A0C2C2P4-F1
#
_entry.id   AF-A0A0C2C2P4-F1
#
_cell.length_a   1.000
_cell.length_b   1.000
_cell.length_c   1.000
_cell.angle_alpha   90.00
_cell.angle_beta   90.00
_cell.angle_gamma   90.00
#
_symmetry.space_group_name_H-M   'P 1'
#
loop_
_entity.id
_entity.type
_entity.pdbx_description
1 polymer ?
#
loop_
_entity_poly.entity_id
_entity_poly.type
_entity_poly.pdbx_seq_one_letter_code
_entity_poly.pdbx_strand_id
1 'polypeptide(L)' 'VESTLDRLHSQYGVHPCGEGGEYETFVLDCPLFHKRILVEDSEVGVSPPTQFYEILKKLTLL' A
#
# COMPACT_ATOMS: atom_id res chain seq x y z
N VAL A 1 -14.06 16.08 -7.99
CA VAL A 1 -14.24 14.62 -7.86
C VAL A 1 -13.61 14.23 -6.55
N GLU A 2 -14.37 13.65 -5.64
CA GLU A 2 -13.89 13.22 -4.31
C GLU A 2 -13.02 11.95 -4.45
N SER A 3 -11.97 11.81 -3.64
CA SER A 3 -11.13 10.61 -3.65
C SER A 3 -11.79 9.44 -2.91
N THR A 4 -11.34 8.22 -3.16
CA THR A 4 -11.84 7.04 -2.44
C THR A 4 -11.57 7.12 -0.94
N LEU A 5 -10.39 7.62 -0.53
CA LEU A 5 -10.02 7.74 0.89
C LEU A 5 -10.83 8.82 1.61
N ASP A 6 -11.13 9.94 0.96
CA ASP A 6 -11.99 10.99 1.55
C ASP A 6 -13.40 10.45 1.83
N ARG A 7 -13.95 9.68 0.89
CA ARG A 7 -15.26 9.04 1.07
C ARG A 7 -15.24 8.00 2.20
N LEU A 8 -14.20 7.18 2.29
CA LEU A 8 -14.05 6.19 3.36
C LEU A 8 -13.84 6.85 4.72
N HIS A 9 -13.11 7.95 4.78
CA HIS A 9 -12.97 8.77 5.97
C HIS A 9 -14.33 9.28 6.44
N SER A 10 -15.13 9.87 5.52
CA SER A 10 -16.47 10.37 5.86
C SER A 10 -17.47 9.29 6.28
N GLN A 11 -17.35 8.07 5.75
CA GLN A 11 -18.32 6.99 6.01
C GLN A 11 -17.96 6.11 7.20
N TYR A 12 -16.67 5.86 7.41
CA TYR A 12 -16.18 4.85 8.34
C TYR A 12 -15.10 5.35 9.30
N GLY A 13 -14.63 6.58 9.14
CA GLY A 13 -13.59 7.18 9.99
C GLY A 13 -12.17 6.74 9.69
N VAL A 14 -11.93 6.05 8.57
CA VAL A 14 -10.57 5.67 8.08
C VAL A 14 -9.71 6.92 7.98
N HIS A 15 -8.50 6.89 8.52
CA HIS A 15 -7.55 7.99 8.39
C HIS A 15 -6.90 7.96 6.98
N PRO A 16 -6.99 9.03 6.17
CA PRO A 16 -6.42 9.04 4.81
C PRO A 16 -4.90 8.85 4.72
N CYS A 17 -4.18 8.94 5.85
CA CYS A 17 -2.75 8.63 5.94
C CYS A 17 -2.46 7.24 6.53
N GLY A 18 -3.49 6.45 6.88
CA GLY A 18 -3.34 5.12 7.47
C GLY A 18 -2.87 5.12 8.92
N GLU A 19 -3.14 6.20 9.67
CA GLU A 19 -2.77 6.28 11.09
C GLU A 19 -3.45 5.18 11.92
N GLY A 20 -2.83 4.80 13.03
CA GLY A 20 -3.33 3.68 13.84
C GLY A 20 -3.09 2.29 13.25
N GLY A 21 -2.35 2.20 12.13
CA GLY A 21 -2.01 0.93 11.49
C GLY A 21 -3.16 0.37 10.62
N GLU A 22 -3.98 1.25 10.03
CA GLU A 22 -5.11 0.86 9.19
C GLU A 22 -4.67 0.19 7.88
N TYR A 23 -3.52 0.59 7.33
CA TYR A 23 -2.87 -0.05 6.20
C TYR A 23 -1.38 0.30 6.16
N GLU A 24 -0.63 -0.51 5.43
CA GLU A 24 0.81 -0.33 5.22
C GLU A 24 1.09 0.01 3.76
N THR A 25 2.19 0.72 3.51
CA THR A 25 2.63 1.08 2.15
C THR A 25 4.09 0.78 1.94
N PHE A 26 4.48 0.55 0.69
CA PHE A 26 5.88 0.34 0.29
C PHE A 26 6.25 1.34 -0.80
N VAL A 27 7.28 2.14 -0.56
CA VAL A 27 7.72 3.19 -1.49
C VAL A 27 8.56 2.58 -2.61
N LEU A 28 8.04 2.57 -3.83
CA LEU A 28 8.72 2.02 -5.01
C LEU A 28 9.67 3.02 -5.68
N ASP A 29 9.34 4.30 -5.60
CA ASP A 29 10.09 5.35 -6.27
C ASP A 29 9.99 6.63 -5.45
N CYS A 30 11.12 7.29 -5.21
CA CYS A 30 11.14 8.61 -4.61
C CYS A 30 12.38 9.40 -5.07
N PRO A 31 12.37 10.74 -5.00
CA PRO A 31 13.49 11.56 -5.48
C PRO A 31 14.84 11.27 -4.83
N LEU A 32 14.84 10.65 -3.65
CA LEU A 32 16.06 10.28 -2.93
C LEU A 32 16.64 8.92 -3.39
N PHE A 33 15.89 8.13 -4.16
CA PHE A 33 16.36 6.84 -4.65
C PHE A 33 17.24 7.05 -5.90
N HIS A 34 18.42 6.41 -5.92
CA HIS A 34 19.28 6.40 -7.11
C HIS A 34 18.70 5.60 -8.27
N LYS A 35 17.81 4.65 -7.96
CA LYS A 35 17.15 3.73 -8.87
C LYS A 35 15.76 3.44 -8.33
N ARG A 36 14.76 3.38 -9.20
CA ARG A 36 13.42 2.99 -8.79
C ARG A 36 13.32 1.47 -8.62
N ILE A 37 12.42 1.01 -7.78
CA ILE A 37 12.15 -0.40 -7.55
C ILE A 37 11.01 -0.83 -8.48
N LEU A 38 11.28 -1.80 -9.35
CA LEU A 38 10.26 -2.49 -10.15
C LEU A 38 9.83 -3.76 -9.42
N VAL A 39 8.54 -3.90 -9.13
CA VAL A 39 7.94 -5.17 -8.70
C VAL A 39 7.68 -6.02 -9.95
N GLU A 40 8.39 -7.13 -10.07
CA GLU A 40 8.24 -8.09 -11.18
C GLU A 40 7.27 -9.22 -10.84
N ASP A 41 7.17 -9.58 -9.57
CA ASP A 41 6.28 -10.63 -9.08
C ASP A 41 5.82 -10.29 -7.65
N SER A 42 4.52 -10.42 -7.42
CA SER A 42 3.89 -10.28 -6.11
C SER A 42 2.69 -11.22 -5.97
N GLU A 43 2.31 -11.51 -4.73
CA GLU A 43 1.13 -12.31 -4.41
C GLU A 43 0.28 -11.59 -3.38
N VAL A 44 -1.02 -11.48 -3.65
CA VAL A 44 -2.00 -10.97 -2.70
C VAL A 44 -2.59 -12.15 -1.92
N GLY A 45 -2.54 -12.06 -0.60
CA GLY A 45 -3.10 -13.05 0.30
C GLY A 45 -4.12 -12.43 1.26
N VAL A 46 -4.91 -13.31 1.87
CA VAL A 46 -5.84 -12.98 2.95
C VAL A 46 -5.58 -13.93 4.10
N SER A 47 -5.35 -13.42 5.31
CA SER A 47 -5.28 -14.21 6.53
C SER A 47 -6.49 -13.94 7.43
N PRO A 48 -7.02 -14.99 8.10
CA PRO A 48 -8.01 -14.79 9.15
C PRO A 48 -7.42 -13.93 10.29
N PRO A 49 -8.22 -13.07 10.95
CA PRO A 49 -9.65 -12.89 10.79
C PRO A 49 -10.08 -12.07 9.56
N THR A 50 -9.28 -11.13 9.04
CA THR A 50 -9.62 -10.28 7.86
C THR A 50 -8.41 -9.52 7.28
N GLN A 51 -7.17 -9.94 7.53
CA GLN A 51 -6.00 -9.17 7.12
C GLN A 51 -5.65 -9.44 5.65
N PHE A 52 -5.67 -8.40 4.83
CA PHE A 52 -5.11 -8.43 3.48
C PHE A 52 -3.62 -8.09 3.56
N TYR A 53 -2.81 -8.76 2.75
CA TYR A 53 -1.40 -8.46 2.59
C TYR A 53 -0.95 -8.73 1.15
N GLU A 54 0.11 -8.04 0.74
CA GLU A 54 0.78 -8.28 -0.54
C GLU A 54 2.24 -8.66 -0.26
N ILE A 55 2.68 -9.81 -0.77
CA ILE A 55 4.05 -10.29 -0.68
C ILE A 55 4.77 -9.93 -1.97
N LEU A 56 5.77 -9.05 -1.88
CA LEU A 56 6.67 -8.75 -2.98
C LEU A 56 7.70 -9.89 -3.13
N LYS A 57 7.65 -10.64 -4.24
CA LYS A 57 8.47 -11.85 -4.45
C LYS A 57 9.74 -11.56 -5.26
N LYS A 58 9.63 -10.74 -6.30
CA LYS A 58 10.75 -10.40 -7.18
C LYS A 58 10.79 -8.90 -7.44
N LEU A 59 11.93 -8.29 -7.11
CA LEU A 59 12.18 -6.85 -7.24
C LEU A 59 13.45 -6.60 -8.04
N THR A 60 13.41 -5.62 -8.95
CA THR A 60 14.57 -5.18 -9.75
C THR A 60 14.80 -3.68 -9.56
N LEU A 61 16.06 -3.27 -9.36
CA LEU A 61 16.47 -1.87 -9.32
C LEU A 61 16.77 -1.35 -10.73
N LEU A 62 15.99 -0.37 -11.18
CA LEU A 62 16.13 0.26 -12.50
C LEU A 62 17.01 1.50 -12.41
#